data_AF-A0A2W0B0M1-F1
#
_entry.id   AF-A0A2W0B0M1-F1
#
_cell.length_a   1.000
_cell.length_b   1.000
_cell.length_c   1.000
_cell.angle_alpha   90.00
_cell.angle_beta   90.00
_cell.angle_gamma   90.00
#
_symmetry.space_group_name_H-M   'P 1'
#
loop_
_entity.id
_entity.type
_entity.pdbx_description
1 polymer ?
#
loop_
_entity_poly.entity_id
_entity_poly.type
_entity_poly.pdbx_seq_one_letter_code
_entity_poly.pdbx_strand_id
1 'polypeptide(L)'
;MNLIDVMPTVLQIVGVRIPATVEGQSFWQVLHGGSKPEERTPLYAETYLPRLHFNWSELRGIQAEGYHFIDAPQPELYDLSTDSGELRNLFSNKKAIAEELQHRLGKTIERYNPDREQAQATSLDPAMADRLKSLGYAAVAGGGNPTLSNRNLPDPKDRLHDYDLISDAIDDSQHQHYDKSIEKLNEALRIEETNITVHYLLAEDYLKMLDFERAIAEYQRVLDLSPNYAVAAYQAGLAYVHLDQFASAAEYLKRALMLDPQNYHAAHDLGAAYVRLKMFAESITAFRRCTTINSEYASCHQSLGEILHFMGRTDEALPELRKAVELAPQNQQAHFALAKALEAKGFTSQAQTEFRKAGAAAQNR
;
A
#
# COMPACT_ATOMS: atom_id res chain seq x y z
N MET A 1 -24.48 19.56 8.54
CA MET A 1 -23.50 19.66 9.62
C MET A 1 -22.17 20.02 8.96
N ASN A 2 -21.48 21.03 9.49
CA ASN A 2 -20.33 21.66 8.83
C ASN A 2 -19.08 20.80 9.04
N LEU A 3 -18.52 20.24 7.96
CA LEU A 3 -17.23 19.53 8.01
C LEU A 3 -16.14 20.53 8.35
N ILE A 4 -15.31 20.27 9.36
CA ILE A 4 -14.13 21.09 9.69
C ILE A 4 -12.91 20.45 9.02
N ASP A 5 -12.09 21.24 8.34
CA ASP A 5 -10.96 20.73 7.54
C ASP A 5 -9.66 21.53 7.81
N VAL A 6 -8.52 20.86 7.72
CA VAL A 6 -7.17 21.40 7.91
C VAL A 6 -6.83 22.42 6.82
N MET A 7 -7.13 22.14 5.55
CA MET A 7 -6.77 23.02 4.44
C MET A 7 -7.38 24.43 4.56
N PRO A 8 -8.71 24.61 4.74
CA PRO A 8 -9.28 25.94 4.95
C PRO A 8 -8.80 26.59 6.25
N THR A 9 -8.45 25.79 7.28
CA THR A 9 -7.88 26.29 8.54
C THR A 9 -6.52 26.94 8.32
N VAL A 10 -5.60 26.24 7.65
CA VAL A 10 -4.25 26.75 7.37
C VAL A 10 -4.31 27.98 6.47
N LEU A 11 -5.11 27.94 5.40
CA LEU A 11 -5.27 29.09 4.49
C LEU A 11 -5.78 30.33 5.22
N GLN A 12 -6.72 30.15 6.15
CA GLN A 12 -7.21 31.27 6.95
C GLN A 12 -6.16 31.80 7.94
N ILE A 13 -5.38 30.92 8.59
CA ILE A 13 -4.30 31.31 9.51
C ILE A 13 -3.23 32.14 8.79
N VAL A 14 -2.87 31.75 7.56
CA VAL A 14 -1.84 32.42 6.77
C VAL A 14 -2.37 33.58 5.92
N GLY A 15 -3.66 33.94 6.06
CA GLY A 15 -4.27 35.09 5.40
C GLY A 15 -4.54 34.91 3.90
N VAL A 16 -4.57 33.67 3.41
CA VAL A 16 -4.84 33.35 2.00
C VAL A 16 -6.33 33.10 1.81
N ARG A 17 -6.90 33.63 0.72
CA ARG A 17 -8.31 33.43 0.39
C ARG A 17 -8.57 31.95 0.10
N ILE A 18 -9.53 31.34 0.81
CA ILE A 18 -9.96 29.96 0.61
C ILE A 18 -10.62 29.84 -0.78
N PRO A 19 -10.10 29.00 -1.70
CA PRO A 19 -10.73 28.74 -2.99
C PRO A 19 -12.11 28.09 -2.84
N ALA A 20 -13.03 28.38 -3.76
CA ALA A 20 -14.39 27.82 -3.73
C ALA A 20 -14.46 26.29 -3.94
N THR A 21 -13.36 25.68 -4.39
CA THR A 21 -13.23 24.22 -4.60
C THR A 21 -12.76 23.47 -3.35
N VAL A 22 -12.36 24.19 -2.28
CA VAL A 22 -11.94 23.56 -1.03
C VAL A 22 -13.19 23.22 -0.22
N GLU A 23 -13.36 21.93 0.08
CA GLU A 23 -14.43 21.44 0.95
C GLU A 23 -14.08 21.69 2.43
N GLY A 24 -15.12 21.74 3.27
CA GLY A 24 -14.97 21.97 4.71
C GLY A 24 -14.84 23.44 5.14
N GLN A 25 -14.90 23.66 6.44
CA GLN A 25 -14.83 24.95 7.11
C GLN A 25 -13.56 25.02 7.95
N SER A 26 -13.03 26.23 8.09
CA SER A 26 -11.87 26.48 8.92
C SER A 26 -12.21 26.37 10.41
N PHE A 27 -11.36 25.66 11.15
CA PHE A 27 -11.40 25.57 12.60
C PHE A 27 -11.06 26.90 13.30
N TRP A 28 -10.47 27.85 12.57
CA TRP A 28 -10.05 29.14 13.12
C TRP A 28 -11.22 29.94 13.73
N GLN A 29 -12.41 29.86 13.11
CA GLN A 29 -13.62 30.54 13.59
C GLN A 29 -14.12 29.95 14.91
N VAL A 30 -13.95 28.65 15.11
CA VAL A 30 -14.30 27.92 16.35
C VAL A 30 -13.34 28.30 17.48
N LEU A 31 -12.04 28.42 17.21
CA LEU A 31 -11.03 28.84 18.19
C LEU A 31 -11.22 30.28 18.69
N HIS A 32 -11.73 31.17 17.85
CA HIS A 32 -11.81 32.61 18.13
C HIS A 32 -13.23 33.10 18.46
N GLY A 33 -14.11 32.19 18.90
CA GLY A 33 -15.40 32.53 19.50
C GLY A 33 -16.48 33.00 18.53
N GLY A 34 -16.31 32.74 17.22
CA GLY A 34 -17.37 32.95 16.23
C GLY A 34 -18.36 31.80 16.29
N SER A 35 -19.55 32.07 16.84
CA SER A 35 -20.68 31.16 17.12
C SER A 35 -20.49 30.20 18.31
N LYS A 36 -21.22 30.48 19.41
CA LYS A 36 -21.65 29.41 20.32
C LYS A 36 -22.46 28.43 19.46
N PRO A 37 -22.19 27.11 19.48
CA PRO A 37 -22.99 26.16 18.72
C PRO A 37 -24.45 26.28 19.21
N GLU A 38 -25.33 26.84 18.37
CA GLU A 38 -26.77 26.68 18.53
C GLU A 38 -27.05 25.17 18.52
N GLU A 39 -27.70 24.67 19.58
CA GLU A 39 -28.11 23.27 19.78
C GLU A 39 -27.11 22.20 19.28
N ARG A 40 -26.17 21.83 20.18
CA ARG A 40 -25.28 20.66 20.16
C ARG A 40 -25.40 19.78 18.92
N THR A 41 -24.81 20.24 17.82
CA THR A 41 -24.74 19.46 16.58
C THR A 41 -24.06 18.13 16.91
N PRO A 42 -24.64 16.98 16.54
CA PRO A 42 -24.15 15.68 17.01
C PRO A 42 -22.74 15.42 16.47
N LEU A 43 -21.73 15.30 17.34
CA LEU A 43 -20.36 15.06 16.88
C LEU A 43 -20.21 13.62 16.43
N TYR A 44 -19.53 13.42 15.31
CA TYR A 44 -19.26 12.10 14.73
C TYR A 44 -17.74 11.84 14.74
N ALA A 45 -17.34 10.63 15.11
CA ALA A 45 -15.96 10.17 15.03
C ALA A 45 -15.91 8.74 14.49
N GLU A 46 -14.92 8.42 13.66
CA GLU A 46 -14.67 7.05 13.21
C GLU A 46 -13.17 6.80 13.00
N THR A 47 -12.75 5.56 13.16
CA THR A 47 -11.43 5.07 12.71
C THR A 47 -11.55 3.66 12.16
N TYR A 48 -11.00 3.45 10.95
CA TYR A 48 -10.86 2.14 10.32
C TYR A 48 -9.46 1.57 10.48
N LEU A 49 -8.56 2.23 11.20
CA LEU A 49 -7.19 1.75 11.39
C LEU A 49 -7.17 0.29 11.90
N PRO A 50 -7.94 -0.10 12.94
CA PRO A 50 -7.96 -1.49 13.39
C PRO A 50 -8.45 -2.48 12.34
N ARG A 51 -9.46 -2.06 11.56
CA ARG A 51 -10.06 -2.85 10.48
C ARG A 51 -9.11 -3.04 9.31
N LEU A 52 -8.43 -1.97 8.91
CA LEU A 52 -7.55 -1.91 7.76
C LEU A 52 -6.21 -2.58 8.01
N HIS A 53 -5.72 -2.60 9.25
CA HIS A 53 -4.35 -3.06 9.55
C HIS A 53 -4.30 -4.31 10.40
N PHE A 54 -5.33 -4.63 11.19
CA PHE A 54 -5.26 -5.74 12.13
C PHE A 54 -6.45 -6.69 12.00
N ASN A 55 -7.36 -6.43 11.05
CA ASN A 55 -8.60 -7.18 10.88
C ASN A 55 -9.47 -7.23 12.16
N TRP A 56 -9.39 -6.18 12.98
CA TRP A 56 -10.27 -5.96 14.13
C TRP A 56 -11.49 -5.13 13.70
N SER A 57 -12.49 -4.96 14.57
CA SER A 57 -13.65 -4.10 14.27
C SER A 57 -13.21 -2.65 14.12
N GLU A 58 -13.83 -1.88 13.24
CA GLU A 58 -13.73 -0.42 13.28
C GLU A 58 -14.32 0.13 14.59
N LEU A 59 -13.91 1.36 14.96
CA LEU A 59 -14.50 2.12 16.05
C LEU A 59 -15.21 3.33 15.50
N ARG A 60 -16.46 3.54 15.95
CA ARG A 60 -17.27 4.69 15.56
C ARG A 60 -17.94 5.27 16.79
N GLY A 61 -18.21 6.56 16.77
CA GLY A 61 -18.83 7.25 17.91
C GLY A 61 -19.74 8.38 17.47
N ILE A 62 -20.78 8.62 18.26
CA ILE A 62 -21.61 9.81 18.16
C ILE A 62 -21.79 10.45 19.53
N GLN A 63 -21.61 11.77 19.60
CA GLN A 63 -21.94 12.55 20.78
C GLN A 63 -23.15 13.42 20.48
N ALA A 64 -24.28 13.13 21.11
CA ALA A 64 -25.52 13.88 20.93
C ALA A 64 -26.30 13.96 22.25
N GLU A 65 -27.01 15.06 22.46
CA GLU A 65 -27.95 15.21 23.59
C GLU A 65 -27.31 15.01 24.98
N GLY A 66 -26.00 15.29 25.09
CA GLY A 66 -25.25 15.11 26.33
C GLY A 66 -24.76 13.69 26.57
N TYR A 67 -24.95 12.77 25.62
CA TYR A 67 -24.40 11.42 25.65
C TYR A 67 -23.29 11.25 24.63
N HIS A 68 -22.34 10.36 24.93
CA HIS A 68 -21.40 9.81 23.96
C HIS A 68 -21.66 8.32 23.82
N PHE A 69 -21.98 7.88 22.61
CA PHE A 69 -22.19 6.48 22.27
C PHE A 69 -21.02 6.00 21.39
N ILE A 70 -20.40 4.90 21.78
CA ILE A 70 -19.33 4.23 21.04
C ILE A 70 -19.88 2.92 20.47
N ASP A 71 -19.88 2.84 19.16
CA ASP A 71 -20.22 1.66 18.39
C ASP A 71 -18.97 0.82 18.14
N ALA A 72 -18.95 -0.36 18.77
CA ALA A 72 -17.90 -1.36 18.74
C ALA A 72 -18.54 -2.74 19.03
N PRO A 73 -17.81 -3.87 18.89
CA PRO A 73 -18.32 -5.19 19.27
C PRO A 73 -18.81 -5.24 20.72
N GLN A 74 -18.14 -4.51 21.63
CA GLN A 74 -18.65 -4.18 22.96
C GLN A 74 -19.08 -2.70 23.00
N PRO A 75 -20.38 -2.37 22.79
CA PRO A 75 -20.83 -0.99 22.75
C PRO A 75 -20.79 -0.30 24.11
N GLU A 76 -20.60 1.01 24.09
CA GLU A 76 -20.51 1.83 25.30
C GLU A 76 -21.38 3.07 25.19
N LEU A 77 -21.88 3.54 26.33
CA LEU A 77 -22.67 4.75 26.44
C LEU A 77 -22.28 5.53 27.68
N TYR A 78 -21.95 6.80 27.52
CA TYR A 78 -21.56 7.71 28.59
C TYR A 78 -22.47 8.92 28.65
N ASP A 79 -22.79 9.39 29.86
CA ASP A 79 -23.60 10.59 30.10
C ASP A 79 -22.67 11.74 30.50
N LEU A 80 -22.31 12.58 29.53
CA LEU A 80 -21.33 13.65 29.69
C LEU A 80 -21.80 14.78 30.60
N SER A 81 -23.10 14.82 30.94
CA SER A 81 -23.62 15.78 31.91
C SER A 81 -23.27 15.42 33.35
N THR A 82 -23.06 14.14 33.62
CA THR A 82 -22.78 13.61 34.96
C THR A 82 -21.42 12.92 35.08
N ASP A 83 -20.84 12.52 33.95
CA ASP A 83 -19.59 11.79 33.83
C ASP A 83 -18.80 12.28 32.60
N SER A 84 -18.25 13.50 32.72
CA SER A 84 -17.45 14.10 31.66
C SER A 84 -16.13 13.36 31.37
N GLY A 85 -15.74 12.42 32.24
CA GLY A 85 -14.57 11.58 32.08
C GLY A 85 -14.85 10.21 31.46
N GLU A 86 -16.12 9.92 31.13
CA GLU A 86 -16.51 8.67 30.45
C GLU A 86 -16.06 7.42 31.21
N LEU A 87 -16.17 7.43 32.53
CA LEU A 87 -15.69 6.36 33.41
C LEU A 87 -16.74 5.28 33.69
N ARG A 88 -18.02 5.58 33.46
CA ARG A 88 -19.15 4.72 33.80
C ARG A 88 -19.95 4.37 32.55
N ASN A 89 -19.70 3.17 32.02
CA ASN A 89 -20.49 2.65 30.90
C ASN A 89 -21.94 2.38 31.33
N LEU A 90 -22.88 3.11 30.73
CA LEU A 90 -24.32 3.05 30.97
C LEU A 90 -25.08 2.21 29.93
N PHE A 91 -24.39 1.57 28.97
CA PHE A 91 -25.03 0.88 27.85
C PHE A 91 -26.07 -0.15 28.31
N SER A 92 -25.75 -0.97 29.32
CA SER A 92 -26.68 -1.96 29.89
C SER A 92 -27.91 -1.33 30.57
N ASN A 93 -27.75 -0.13 31.13
CA ASN A 93 -28.74 0.52 31.99
C ASN A 93 -29.66 1.46 31.21
N LYS A 94 -29.19 2.02 30.08
CA LYS A 94 -29.90 2.99 29.25
C LYS A 94 -30.01 2.52 27.79
N LYS A 95 -30.41 1.26 27.58
CA LYS A 95 -30.51 0.64 26.23
C LYS A 95 -31.31 1.44 25.21
N ALA A 96 -32.47 1.99 25.60
CA ALA A 96 -33.29 2.77 24.69
C ALA A 96 -32.57 4.02 24.14
N ILE A 97 -31.73 4.66 24.97
CA ILE A 97 -30.92 5.81 24.55
C ILE A 97 -29.80 5.33 23.63
N ALA A 98 -29.15 4.21 23.96
CA ALA A 98 -28.10 3.63 23.13
C ALA A 98 -28.63 3.24 21.73
N GLU A 99 -29.82 2.62 21.66
CA GLU A 99 -30.46 2.23 20.39
C GLU A 99 -30.82 3.44 19.53
N GLU A 100 -31.33 4.52 20.14
CA GLU A 100 -31.62 5.77 19.42
C GLU A 100 -30.33 6.42 18.88
N LEU A 101 -29.28 6.49 19.70
CA LEU A 101 -27.99 7.03 19.27
C LEU A 101 -27.34 6.17 18.19
N GLN A 102 -27.47 4.84 18.28
CA GLN A 102 -27.01 3.92 17.25
C GLN A 102 -27.76 4.15 15.92
N HIS A 103 -29.08 4.32 15.96
CA HIS A 103 -29.87 4.63 14.76
C HIS A 103 -29.46 5.97 14.14
N ARG A 104 -29.23 6.98 14.98
CA ARG A 104 -28.77 8.30 14.55
C ARG A 104 -27.35 8.26 13.96
N LEU A 105 -26.46 7.46 14.54
CA LEU A 105 -25.13 7.18 14.01
C LEU A 105 -25.23 6.58 12.61
N GLY A 106 -26.07 5.54 12.42
CA GLY A 106 -26.33 4.94 11.11
C GLY A 106 -26.77 5.94 10.06
N LYS A 107 -27.78 6.77 10.37
CA LYS A 107 -28.25 7.85 9.48
C LYS A 107 -27.16 8.89 9.18
N THR A 108 -26.29 9.17 10.14
CA THR A 108 -25.16 10.08 9.95
C THR A 108 -24.18 9.50 8.94
N ILE A 109 -23.82 8.23 9.09
CA ILE A 109 -22.91 7.51 8.18
C ILE A 109 -23.48 7.48 6.75
N GLU A 110 -24.75 7.08 6.60
CA GLU A 110 -25.43 7.02 5.29
C GLU A 110 -25.42 8.37 4.56
N ARG A 111 -25.57 9.46 5.31
CA ARG A 111 -25.57 10.82 4.74
C ARG A 111 -24.20 11.25 4.22
N TYR A 112 -23.12 10.85 4.88
CA TYR A 112 -21.75 11.25 4.52
C TYR A 112 -21.10 10.30 3.52
N ASN A 113 -21.65 9.10 3.33
CA ASN A 113 -21.03 8.06 2.51
C ASN A 113 -22.10 7.27 1.72
N PRO A 114 -22.91 7.95 0.87
CA PRO A 114 -24.02 7.31 0.18
C PRO A 114 -23.58 6.20 -0.81
N ASP A 115 -22.34 6.29 -1.32
CA ASP A 115 -21.81 5.40 -2.37
C ASP A 115 -20.84 4.32 -1.85
N ARG A 116 -20.91 3.92 -0.57
CA ARG A 116 -20.00 2.90 0.02
C ARG A 116 -19.98 1.56 -0.71
N GLU A 117 -21.06 1.20 -1.40
CA GLU A 117 -21.11 -0.03 -2.22
C GLU A 117 -20.35 0.10 -3.56
N GLN A 118 -19.96 1.31 -3.97
CA GLN A 118 -19.33 1.60 -5.26
C GLN A 118 -17.87 2.06 -5.17
N ALA A 119 -17.28 2.15 -3.96
CA ALA A 119 -15.84 2.35 -3.82
C ALA A 119 -15.10 1.06 -4.26
N GLN A 120 -15.10 0.82 -5.58
CA GLN A 120 -14.14 -0.07 -6.21
C GLN A 120 -12.75 0.46 -5.83
N ALA A 121 -11.84 -0.44 -5.48
CA ALA A 121 -10.44 -0.09 -5.32
C ALA A 121 -9.99 0.61 -6.60
N THR A 122 -9.93 1.95 -6.56
CA THR A 122 -9.41 2.72 -7.68
C THR A 122 -7.99 2.24 -7.87
N SER A 123 -7.70 1.60 -9.00
CA SER A 123 -6.34 1.16 -9.31
C SER A 123 -5.46 2.40 -9.30
N LEU A 124 -4.65 2.55 -8.26
CA LEU A 124 -3.71 3.66 -8.18
C LEU A 124 -2.75 3.53 -9.35
N ASP A 125 -2.39 4.66 -9.97
CA ASP A 125 -1.28 4.71 -10.91
C ASP A 125 -0.06 4.03 -10.24
N PRO A 126 0.55 3.01 -10.86
CA PRO A 126 1.67 2.28 -10.27
C PRO A 126 2.81 3.18 -9.77
N ALA A 127 3.10 4.28 -10.48
CA ALA A 127 4.13 5.24 -10.05
C ALA A 127 3.72 6.09 -8.83
N MET A 128 2.42 6.25 -8.60
CA MET A 128 1.87 6.89 -7.40
C MET A 128 1.87 5.91 -6.22
N ALA A 129 1.51 4.66 -6.46
CA ALA A 129 1.59 3.60 -5.45
C ALA A 129 3.03 3.42 -4.93
N ASP A 130 4.02 3.41 -5.83
CA ASP A 130 5.45 3.35 -5.48
C ASP A 130 5.89 4.55 -4.61
N ARG A 131 5.41 5.75 -4.94
CA ARG A 131 5.67 6.96 -4.14
C ARG A 131 5.03 6.89 -2.77
N LEU A 132 3.76 6.47 -2.68
CA LEU A 132 3.06 6.31 -1.41
C LEU A 132 3.74 5.25 -0.53
N LYS A 133 4.19 4.14 -1.10
CA LYS A 133 4.96 3.11 -0.38
C LYS A 133 6.31 3.65 0.11
N SER A 134 7.05 4.36 -0.74
CA SER A 134 8.36 4.95 -0.38
C SER A 134 8.25 6.03 0.69
N LEU A 135 7.11 6.70 0.77
CA LEU A 135 6.79 7.72 1.77
C LEU A 135 6.11 7.14 3.03
N GLY A 136 5.91 5.82 3.11
CA GLY A 136 5.24 5.16 4.24
C GLY A 136 3.73 5.35 4.29
N TYR A 137 3.12 5.97 3.28
CA TYR A 137 1.67 6.19 3.19
C TYR A 137 0.88 4.98 2.69
N ALA A 138 1.54 4.01 2.05
CA ALA A 138 0.92 2.72 1.72
C ALA A 138 1.10 1.77 2.91
N ALA A 139 0.08 1.69 3.75
CA ALA A 139 0.09 0.83 4.92
C ALA A 139 -0.26 -0.63 4.58
N VAL A 140 0.19 -1.57 5.44
CA VAL A 140 -0.07 -3.01 5.30
C VAL A 140 -1.57 -3.26 5.42
N ALA A 141 -2.23 -3.70 4.34
CA ALA A 141 -3.66 -3.95 4.37
C ALA A 141 -3.93 -5.33 4.98
N GLY A 142 -4.63 -5.41 6.12
CA GLY A 142 -4.98 -6.63 6.85
C GLY A 142 -5.96 -7.59 6.12
N GLY A 143 -6.04 -7.53 4.80
CA GLY A 143 -6.75 -8.51 3.96
C GLY A 143 -8.28 -8.43 3.94
N GLY A 144 -8.91 -7.56 4.74
CA GLY A 144 -10.37 -7.41 4.80
C GLY A 144 -10.94 -6.39 3.80
N ASN A 145 -12.20 -6.57 3.38
CA ASN A 145 -12.94 -5.54 2.65
C ASN A 145 -13.37 -4.42 3.63
N PRO A 146 -12.83 -3.20 3.53
CA PRO A 146 -13.08 -2.13 4.49
C PRO A 146 -14.48 -1.53 4.40
N THR A 147 -15.24 -1.83 3.34
CA THR A 147 -16.55 -1.21 3.09
C THR A 147 -17.69 -1.85 3.90
N LEU A 148 -17.49 -3.04 4.45
CA LEU A 148 -18.50 -3.77 5.24
C LEU A 148 -18.14 -3.77 6.73
N SER A 149 -18.98 -3.08 7.51
CA SER A 149 -18.96 -3.11 8.97
C SER A 149 -19.26 -4.53 9.45
N ASN A 150 -18.43 -5.07 10.36
CA ASN A 150 -18.60 -6.43 10.88
C ASN A 150 -18.35 -6.49 12.39
N ARG A 151 -19.42 -6.60 13.16
CA ARG A 151 -19.38 -6.73 14.63
C ARG A 151 -18.83 -8.07 15.13
N ASN A 152 -18.55 -9.03 14.25
CA ASN A 152 -17.97 -10.33 14.63
C ASN A 152 -16.44 -10.31 14.71
N LEU A 153 -15.80 -9.18 14.42
CA LEU A 153 -14.36 -9.02 14.56
C LEU A 153 -13.99 -8.68 16.01
N PRO A 154 -12.74 -8.91 16.43
CA PRO A 154 -12.27 -8.52 17.75
C PRO A 154 -12.52 -7.04 18.04
N ASP A 155 -12.86 -6.72 19.29
CA ASP A 155 -12.95 -5.32 19.75
C ASP A 155 -11.53 -4.74 19.89
N PRO A 156 -11.17 -3.65 19.20
CA PRO A 156 -9.84 -3.06 19.30
C PRO A 156 -9.46 -2.62 20.72
N LYS A 157 -10.45 -2.32 21.58
CA LYS A 157 -10.20 -1.90 22.97
C LYS A 157 -9.58 -3.03 23.80
N ASP A 158 -9.84 -4.28 23.44
CA ASP A 158 -9.26 -5.46 24.08
C ASP A 158 -7.88 -5.82 23.48
N ARG A 159 -7.40 -5.07 22.48
CA ARG A 159 -6.21 -5.40 21.67
C ARG A 159 -5.08 -4.38 21.81
N LEU A 160 -5.13 -3.52 22.83
CA LEU A 160 -4.10 -2.48 23.03
C LEU A 160 -2.70 -3.07 23.19
N HIS A 161 -2.55 -4.16 23.95
CA HIS A 161 -1.24 -4.80 24.11
C HIS A 161 -0.69 -5.38 22.81
N ASP A 162 -1.55 -5.99 21.99
CA ASP A 162 -1.18 -6.52 20.67
C ASP A 162 -0.79 -5.38 19.71
N TYR A 163 -1.55 -4.29 19.73
CA TYR A 163 -1.22 -3.07 19.00
C TYR A 163 0.13 -2.48 19.42
N ASP A 164 0.40 -2.38 20.72
CA ASP A 164 1.67 -1.85 21.24
C ASP A 164 2.85 -2.72 20.77
N LEU A 165 2.72 -4.05 20.85
CA LEU A 165 3.75 -4.98 20.33
C LEU A 165 4.03 -4.76 18.85
N ILE A 166 2.98 -4.66 18.03
CA ILE A 166 3.12 -4.47 16.57
C ILE A 166 3.69 -3.08 16.26
N SER A 167 3.23 -2.04 16.97
CA SER A 167 3.71 -0.67 16.79
C SER A 167 5.19 -0.54 17.14
N ASP A 168 5.60 -1.09 18.29
CA ASP A 168 7.00 -1.10 18.71
C ASP A 168 7.88 -1.94 17.78
N ALA A 169 7.35 -3.04 17.22
CA ALA A 169 8.05 -3.83 16.22
C ALA A 169 8.29 -3.03 14.93
N ILE A 170 7.27 -2.31 14.45
CA ILE A 170 7.41 -1.44 13.27
C ILE A 170 8.48 -0.37 13.53
N ASP A 171 8.48 0.26 14.71
CA ASP A 171 9.51 1.25 15.08
C ASP A 171 10.92 0.63 15.08
N ASP A 172 11.09 -0.55 15.68
CA ASP A 172 12.36 -1.26 15.66
C ASP A 172 12.81 -1.61 14.23
N SER A 173 11.92 -2.09 13.36
CA SER A 173 12.22 -2.40 11.96
C SER A 173 12.65 -1.16 11.18
N GLN A 174 11.99 -0.01 11.38
CA GLN A 174 12.36 1.27 10.77
C GLN A 174 13.76 1.73 11.19
N HIS A 175 14.15 1.43 12.43
CA HIS A 175 15.48 1.69 12.97
C HIS A 175 16.49 0.53 12.73
N GLN A 176 16.15 -0.44 11.89
CA GLN A 176 16.98 -1.61 11.53
C GLN A 176 17.30 -2.54 12.71
N HIS A 177 16.55 -2.49 13.80
CA HIS A 177 16.62 -3.43 14.91
C HIS A 177 15.76 -4.68 14.65
N TYR A 178 16.00 -5.36 13.52
CA TYR A 178 15.16 -6.45 13.03
C TYR A 178 14.98 -7.59 14.03
N ASP A 179 16.02 -7.97 14.78
CA ASP A 179 15.92 -9.03 15.80
C ASP A 179 14.89 -8.70 16.89
N LYS A 180 14.83 -7.44 17.34
CA LYS A 180 13.87 -6.98 18.36
C LYS A 180 12.46 -6.88 17.81
N SER A 181 12.33 -6.44 16.55
CA SER A 181 11.04 -6.44 15.84
C SER A 181 10.50 -7.87 15.75
N ILE A 182 11.31 -8.81 15.27
CA ILE A 182 10.94 -10.22 15.14
C ILE A 182 10.55 -10.83 16.49
N GLU A 183 11.23 -10.49 17.60
CA GLU A 183 10.84 -10.96 18.94
C GLU A 183 9.42 -10.52 19.31
N LYS A 184 9.11 -9.23 19.13
CA LYS A 184 7.78 -8.66 19.42
C LYS A 184 6.70 -9.19 18.49
N LEU A 185 7.00 -9.33 17.19
CA LEU A 185 6.05 -9.91 16.22
C LEU A 185 5.75 -11.38 16.54
N ASN A 186 6.74 -12.16 16.96
CA ASN A 186 6.51 -13.52 17.44
C ASN A 186 5.68 -13.56 18.73
N GLU A 187 5.82 -12.57 19.61
CA GLU A 187 4.95 -12.44 20.78
C GLU A 187 3.51 -12.12 20.36
N ALA A 188 3.30 -11.21 19.41
CA ALA A 188 1.99 -10.92 18.82
C ALA A 188 1.35 -12.17 18.18
N LEU A 189 2.12 -13.01 17.47
CA LEU A 189 1.61 -14.28 16.92
C LEU A 189 1.22 -15.31 17.99
N ARG A 190 1.76 -15.24 19.21
CA ARG A 190 1.28 -16.11 20.31
C ARG A 190 -0.10 -15.68 20.80
N ILE A 191 -0.47 -14.41 20.62
CA ILE A 191 -1.79 -13.85 20.95
C ILE A 191 -2.76 -14.17 19.80
N GLU A 192 -2.37 -13.88 18.57
CA GLU A 192 -3.17 -14.12 17.37
C GLU A 192 -2.32 -14.73 16.24
N GLU A 193 -2.31 -16.07 16.17
CA GLU A 193 -1.52 -16.82 15.18
C GLU A 193 -1.93 -16.52 13.73
N THR A 194 -3.17 -16.09 13.50
CA THR A 194 -3.70 -15.84 12.15
C THR A 194 -3.59 -14.37 11.72
N ASN A 195 -2.81 -13.55 12.42
CA ASN A 195 -2.69 -12.13 12.10
C ASN A 195 -1.84 -11.93 10.83
N ILE A 196 -2.53 -11.65 9.72
CA ILE A 196 -1.93 -11.47 8.37
C ILE A 196 -0.85 -10.39 8.38
N THR A 197 -1.09 -9.28 9.09
CA THR A 197 -0.16 -8.15 9.13
C THR A 197 1.12 -8.52 9.84
N VAL A 198 1.03 -9.28 10.93
CA VAL A 198 2.22 -9.72 11.67
C VAL A 198 3.07 -10.67 10.84
N HIS A 199 2.46 -11.64 10.15
CA HIS A 199 3.18 -12.50 9.19
C HIS A 199 3.84 -11.68 8.07
N TYR A 200 3.14 -10.70 7.51
CA TYR A 200 3.70 -9.83 6.47
C TYR A 200 4.91 -9.02 6.99
N LEU A 201 4.82 -8.47 8.21
CA LEU A 201 5.93 -7.71 8.81
C LEU A 201 7.14 -8.61 9.11
N LEU A 202 6.92 -9.82 9.63
CA LEU A 202 8.00 -10.80 9.80
C LEU A 202 8.68 -11.13 8.48
N ALA A 203 7.90 -11.32 7.40
CA ALA A 203 8.42 -11.58 6.08
C ALA A 203 9.31 -10.43 5.58
N GLU A 204 8.88 -9.17 5.76
CA GLU A 204 9.67 -7.99 5.39
C GLU A 204 10.96 -7.89 6.22
N ASP A 205 10.92 -8.14 7.53
CA ASP A 205 12.11 -8.13 8.38
C ASP A 205 13.11 -9.22 7.97
N TYR A 206 12.66 -10.45 7.74
CA TYR A 206 13.50 -11.52 7.21
C TYR A 206 14.09 -11.16 5.83
N LEU A 207 13.30 -10.53 4.96
CA LEU A 207 13.77 -10.06 3.66
C LEU A 207 14.88 -9.01 3.81
N LYS A 208 14.75 -8.06 4.76
CA LYS A 208 15.78 -7.06 5.06
C LYS A 208 17.05 -7.68 5.65
N MET A 209 16.92 -8.76 6.38
CA MET A 209 18.04 -9.56 6.89
C MET A 209 18.65 -10.51 5.84
N LEU A 210 18.11 -10.54 4.62
CA LEU A 210 18.49 -11.46 3.53
C LEU A 210 18.23 -12.94 3.87
N ASP A 211 17.34 -13.22 4.82
CA ASP A 211 16.87 -14.56 5.12
C ASP A 211 15.64 -14.88 4.25
N PHE A 212 15.93 -15.21 2.99
CA PHE A 212 14.90 -15.38 1.98
C PHE A 212 14.02 -16.59 2.27
N GLU A 213 14.55 -17.67 2.84
CA GLU A 213 13.80 -18.86 3.20
C GLU A 213 12.73 -18.57 4.24
N ARG A 214 13.06 -17.87 5.33
CA ARG A 214 12.06 -17.48 6.34
C ARG A 214 11.09 -16.43 5.79
N ALA A 215 11.57 -15.48 4.98
CA ALA A 215 10.68 -14.51 4.33
C ALA A 215 9.63 -15.19 3.45
N ILE A 216 10.03 -16.17 2.63
CA ILE A 216 9.13 -16.96 1.79
C ILE A 216 8.09 -17.71 2.63
N ALA A 217 8.50 -18.35 3.72
CA ALA A 217 7.59 -19.08 4.60
C ALA A 217 6.51 -18.16 5.18
N GLU A 218 6.88 -16.96 5.62
CA GLU A 218 5.93 -15.98 6.16
C GLU A 218 5.02 -15.37 5.07
N TYR A 219 5.53 -15.07 3.88
CA TYR A 219 4.68 -14.65 2.76
C TYR A 219 3.71 -15.77 2.32
N GLN A 220 4.10 -17.04 2.42
CA GLN A 220 3.20 -18.16 2.17
C GLN A 220 2.06 -18.18 3.20
N ARG A 221 2.35 -17.96 4.49
CA ARG A 221 1.31 -17.82 5.53
C ARG A 221 0.34 -16.67 5.21
N VAL A 222 0.85 -15.52 4.78
CA VAL A 222 0.01 -14.40 4.32
C VAL A 222 -0.92 -14.83 3.19
N LEU A 223 -0.42 -15.59 2.21
CA LEU A 223 -1.19 -16.04 1.04
C LEU A 223 -2.15 -17.21 1.34
N ASP A 224 -1.90 -17.97 2.39
CA ASP A 224 -2.81 -19.00 2.89
C ASP A 224 -4.00 -18.35 3.62
N LEU A 225 -3.73 -17.33 4.43
CA LEU A 225 -4.73 -16.57 5.18
C LEU A 225 -5.50 -15.57 4.30
N SER A 226 -4.82 -14.96 3.33
CA SER A 226 -5.39 -14.01 2.36
C SER A 226 -4.89 -14.32 0.94
N PRO A 227 -5.59 -15.21 0.21
CA PRO A 227 -5.18 -15.64 -1.13
C PRO A 227 -5.06 -14.53 -2.17
N ASN A 228 -5.68 -13.37 -1.93
CA ASN A 228 -5.73 -12.23 -2.85
C ASN A 228 -4.69 -11.14 -2.52
N TYR A 229 -3.73 -11.41 -1.63
CA TYR A 229 -2.71 -10.45 -1.24
C TYR A 229 -1.61 -10.30 -2.32
N ALA A 230 -1.86 -9.47 -3.32
CA ALA A 230 -0.98 -9.31 -4.50
C ALA A 230 0.48 -8.99 -4.14
N VAL A 231 0.69 -8.11 -3.15
CA VAL A 231 2.03 -7.67 -2.73
C VAL A 231 2.83 -8.82 -2.11
N ALA A 232 2.21 -9.69 -1.31
CA ALA A 232 2.89 -10.85 -0.71
C ALA A 232 3.28 -11.87 -1.78
N ALA A 233 2.43 -12.08 -2.80
CA ALA A 233 2.78 -12.91 -3.95
C ALA A 233 3.99 -12.34 -4.72
N TYR A 234 4.03 -11.03 -4.94
CA TYR A 234 5.16 -10.38 -5.60
C TYR A 234 6.45 -10.51 -4.78
N GLN A 235 6.41 -10.19 -3.48
CA GLN A 235 7.58 -10.25 -2.61
C GLN A 235 8.12 -11.68 -2.43
N ALA A 236 7.25 -12.68 -2.31
CA ALA A 236 7.65 -14.09 -2.34
C ALA A 236 8.36 -14.44 -3.66
N GLY A 237 7.82 -13.97 -4.79
CA GLY A 237 8.46 -14.12 -6.10
C GLY A 237 9.87 -13.54 -6.15
N LEU A 238 10.07 -12.33 -5.61
CA LEU A 238 11.40 -11.71 -5.49
C LEU A 238 12.34 -12.49 -4.58
N ALA A 239 11.87 -12.96 -3.43
CA ALA A 239 12.68 -13.78 -2.53
C ALA A 239 13.14 -15.08 -3.22
N TYR A 240 12.28 -15.73 -4.02
CA TYR A 240 12.68 -16.87 -4.85
C TYR A 240 13.70 -16.51 -5.94
N VAL A 241 13.63 -15.30 -6.52
CA VAL A 241 14.67 -14.81 -7.46
C VAL A 241 16.03 -14.72 -6.76
N HIS A 242 16.07 -14.22 -5.52
CA HIS A 242 17.31 -14.14 -4.74
C HIS A 242 17.91 -15.50 -4.38
N LEU A 243 17.09 -16.54 -4.27
CA LEU A 243 17.53 -17.93 -4.09
C LEU A 243 17.86 -18.67 -5.40
N ASP A 244 17.88 -17.97 -6.54
CA ASP A 244 18.01 -18.56 -7.89
C ASP A 244 16.95 -19.63 -8.21
N GLN A 245 15.81 -19.64 -7.50
CA GLN A 245 14.71 -20.59 -7.68
C GLN A 245 13.69 -20.04 -8.70
N PHE A 246 14.12 -19.88 -9.95
CA PHE A 246 13.36 -19.16 -10.97
C PHE A 246 12.01 -19.75 -11.35
N ALA A 247 11.84 -21.07 -11.23
CA ALA A 247 10.56 -21.72 -11.51
C ALA A 247 9.49 -21.27 -10.51
N SER A 248 9.79 -21.34 -9.20
CA SER A 248 8.93 -20.85 -8.13
C SER A 248 8.72 -19.33 -8.24
N ALA A 249 9.79 -18.56 -8.51
CA ALA A 249 9.67 -17.13 -8.75
C ALA A 249 8.65 -16.81 -9.85
N ALA A 250 8.72 -17.50 -10.98
CA ALA A 250 7.79 -17.29 -12.08
C ALA A 250 6.33 -17.63 -11.71
N GLU A 251 6.08 -18.65 -10.88
CA GLU A 251 4.73 -18.97 -10.39
C GLU A 251 4.16 -17.86 -9.50
N TYR A 252 4.95 -17.38 -8.54
CA TYR A 252 4.52 -16.31 -7.62
C TYR A 252 4.34 -14.97 -8.33
N LEU A 253 5.24 -14.62 -9.28
CA LEU A 253 5.12 -13.41 -10.08
C LEU A 253 3.92 -13.46 -11.04
N LYS A 254 3.58 -14.62 -11.60
CA LYS A 254 2.32 -14.81 -12.34
C LYS A 254 1.10 -14.59 -11.46
N ARG A 255 1.12 -15.14 -10.23
CA ARG A 255 0.03 -14.94 -9.26
C ARG A 255 -0.10 -13.47 -8.90
N ALA A 256 1.01 -12.77 -8.66
CA ALA A 256 1.01 -11.33 -8.43
C ALA A 256 0.35 -10.56 -9.60
N LEU A 257 0.69 -10.87 -10.85
CA LEU A 257 0.09 -10.27 -12.06
C LEU A 257 -1.36 -10.66 -12.35
N MET A 258 -1.84 -11.75 -11.74
CA MET A 258 -3.24 -12.15 -11.79
C MET A 258 -4.06 -11.32 -10.79
N LEU A 259 -3.49 -11.06 -9.61
CA LEU A 259 -4.12 -10.29 -8.53
C LEU A 259 -4.04 -8.78 -8.76
N ASP A 260 -2.91 -8.30 -9.26
CA ASP A 260 -2.68 -6.91 -9.68
C ASP A 260 -2.14 -6.89 -11.13
N PRO A 261 -3.05 -6.78 -12.12
CA PRO A 261 -2.65 -6.77 -13.51
C PRO A 261 -1.76 -5.59 -13.94
N GLN A 262 -1.68 -4.53 -13.12
CA GLN A 262 -0.94 -3.28 -13.39
C GLN A 262 0.43 -3.24 -12.71
N ASN A 263 0.86 -4.32 -12.08
CA ASN A 263 2.19 -4.40 -11.50
C ASN A 263 3.25 -4.63 -12.60
N TYR A 264 3.77 -3.53 -13.16
CA TYR A 264 4.81 -3.57 -14.20
C TYR A 264 6.14 -4.14 -13.70
N HIS A 265 6.49 -3.98 -12.41
CA HIS A 265 7.67 -4.62 -11.81
C HIS A 265 7.53 -6.14 -11.83
N ALA A 266 6.38 -6.68 -11.41
CA ALA A 266 6.12 -8.12 -11.49
C ALA A 266 6.18 -8.66 -12.93
N ALA A 267 5.74 -7.87 -13.92
CA ALA A 267 5.87 -8.23 -15.34
C ALA A 267 7.32 -8.23 -15.82
N HIS A 268 8.12 -7.25 -15.38
CA HIS A 268 9.57 -7.21 -15.63
C HIS A 268 10.30 -8.39 -15.03
N ASP A 269 10.11 -8.64 -13.72
CA ASP A 269 10.79 -9.72 -13.00
C ASP A 269 10.37 -11.09 -13.50
N LEU A 270 9.10 -11.26 -13.92
CA LEU A 270 8.65 -12.50 -14.56
C LEU A 270 9.39 -12.71 -15.89
N GLY A 271 9.57 -11.65 -16.68
CA GLY A 271 10.37 -11.69 -17.89
C GLY A 271 11.81 -12.10 -17.63
N ALA A 272 12.43 -11.53 -16.59
CA ALA A 272 13.79 -11.86 -16.17
C ALA A 272 13.93 -13.31 -15.67
N ALA A 273 12.99 -13.78 -14.84
CA ALA A 273 12.95 -15.18 -14.40
C ALA A 273 12.85 -16.15 -15.58
N TYR A 274 12.04 -15.82 -16.59
CA TYR A 274 11.96 -16.62 -17.81
C TYR A 274 13.25 -16.62 -18.64
N VAL A 275 14.00 -15.52 -18.68
CA VAL A 275 15.35 -15.52 -19.30
C VAL A 275 16.25 -16.53 -18.59
N ARG A 276 16.25 -16.56 -17.26
CA ARG A 276 17.06 -17.50 -16.46
C ARG A 276 16.64 -18.95 -16.68
N LEU A 277 15.35 -19.20 -16.92
CA LEU A 277 14.79 -20.50 -17.30
C LEU A 277 14.98 -20.85 -18.80
N LYS A 278 15.56 -19.95 -19.60
CA LYS A 278 15.70 -20.06 -21.07
C LYS A 278 14.36 -20.14 -21.82
N MET A 279 13.28 -19.67 -21.20
CA MET A 279 11.93 -19.55 -21.76
C MET A 279 11.78 -18.21 -22.49
N PHE A 280 12.51 -18.05 -23.60
CA PHE A 280 12.68 -16.74 -24.24
C PHE A 280 11.39 -16.18 -24.87
N ALA A 281 10.49 -17.02 -25.36
CA ALA A 281 9.22 -16.57 -25.93
C ALA A 281 8.28 -15.99 -24.86
N GLU A 282 8.21 -16.65 -23.71
CA GLU A 282 7.46 -16.22 -22.53
C GLU A 282 8.07 -14.96 -21.91
N SER A 283 9.40 -14.87 -21.90
CA SER A 283 10.12 -13.66 -21.47
C SER A 283 9.74 -12.44 -22.31
N ILE A 284 9.74 -12.57 -23.65
CA ILE A 284 9.32 -11.49 -24.56
C ILE A 284 7.87 -11.08 -24.28
N THR A 285 6.97 -12.03 -24.06
CA THR A 285 5.57 -11.74 -23.71
C THR A 285 5.46 -10.95 -22.40
N ALA A 286 6.21 -11.35 -21.37
CA ALA A 286 6.21 -10.67 -20.07
C ALA A 286 6.78 -9.25 -20.16
N PHE A 287 7.91 -9.05 -20.85
CA PHE A 287 8.47 -7.71 -21.03
C PHE A 287 7.59 -6.80 -21.89
N ARG A 288 6.92 -7.32 -22.93
CA ARG A 288 5.92 -6.55 -23.69
C ARG A 288 4.73 -6.14 -22.83
N ARG A 289 4.29 -7.01 -21.91
CA ARG A 289 3.26 -6.65 -20.94
C ARG A 289 3.76 -5.52 -20.04
N CYS A 290 4.99 -5.57 -19.56
CA CYS A 290 5.56 -4.48 -18.77
C CYS A 290 5.56 -3.14 -19.52
N THR A 291 6.04 -3.10 -20.78
CA THR A 291 6.04 -1.85 -21.58
C THR A 291 4.64 -1.36 -21.92
N THR A 292 3.66 -2.27 -21.98
CA THR A 292 2.23 -1.90 -22.17
C THR A 292 1.64 -1.27 -20.92
N ILE A 293 1.99 -1.78 -19.73
CA ILE A 293 1.51 -1.24 -18.45
C ILE A 293 2.18 0.10 -18.14
N ASN A 294 3.51 0.19 -18.33
CA ASN A 294 4.29 1.40 -18.10
C ASN A 294 5.30 1.61 -19.24
N SER A 295 4.95 2.48 -20.19
CA SER A 295 5.78 2.81 -21.36
C SER A 295 6.97 3.73 -21.03
N GLU A 296 7.05 4.24 -19.80
CA GLU A 296 8.12 5.14 -19.36
C GLU A 296 9.13 4.41 -18.45
N TYR A 297 8.97 3.10 -18.26
CA TYR A 297 9.91 2.30 -17.50
C TYR A 297 11.05 1.76 -18.37
N ALA A 298 12.19 2.48 -18.35
CA ALA A 298 13.35 2.20 -19.19
C ALA A 298 13.86 0.75 -19.13
N SER A 299 13.86 0.13 -17.94
CA SER A 299 14.36 -1.24 -17.73
C SER A 299 13.57 -2.28 -18.53
N CYS A 300 12.27 -2.07 -18.75
CA CYS A 300 11.46 -2.99 -19.55
C CYS A 300 11.76 -2.89 -21.04
N HIS A 301 11.91 -1.67 -21.55
CA HIS A 301 12.36 -1.45 -22.92
C HIS A 301 13.77 -2.02 -23.16
N GLN A 302 14.69 -1.83 -22.22
CA GLN A 302 16.04 -2.40 -22.28
C GLN A 302 15.98 -3.93 -22.34
N SER A 303 15.28 -4.56 -21.39
CA SER A 303 15.23 -6.02 -21.27
C SER A 303 14.53 -6.67 -22.47
N LEU A 304 13.44 -6.07 -22.97
CA LEU A 304 12.74 -6.49 -24.17
C LEU A 304 13.65 -6.42 -25.40
N GLY A 305 14.36 -5.30 -25.56
CA GLY A 305 15.31 -5.10 -26.64
C GLY A 305 16.48 -6.09 -26.62
N GLU A 306 17.07 -6.32 -25.44
CA GLU A 306 18.15 -7.29 -25.26
C GLU A 306 17.71 -8.71 -25.64
N ILE A 307 16.54 -9.16 -25.18
CA ILE A 307 16.07 -10.52 -25.49
C ILE A 307 15.66 -10.68 -26.96
N LEU A 308 15.05 -9.66 -27.57
CA LEU A 308 14.73 -9.67 -28.99
C LEU A 308 16.00 -9.76 -29.84
N HIS A 309 17.02 -8.98 -29.50
CA HIS A 309 18.31 -9.01 -30.19
C HIS A 309 18.99 -10.38 -30.04
N PHE A 310 18.99 -10.94 -28.83
CA PHE A 310 19.52 -12.28 -28.56
C PHE A 310 18.83 -13.36 -29.41
N MET A 311 17.51 -13.24 -29.63
CA MET A 311 16.72 -14.13 -30.48
C MET A 311 16.86 -13.84 -31.99
N GLY A 312 17.76 -12.94 -32.40
CA GLY A 312 17.98 -12.55 -33.79
C GLY A 312 16.95 -11.59 -34.37
N ARG A 313 15.98 -11.13 -33.58
CA ARG A 313 14.90 -10.20 -33.96
C ARG A 313 15.36 -8.75 -33.81
N THR A 314 16.53 -8.43 -34.36
CA THR A 314 17.20 -7.14 -34.14
C THR A 314 16.41 -5.94 -34.67
N ASP A 315 15.60 -6.11 -35.72
CA ASP A 315 14.71 -5.04 -36.21
C ASP A 315 13.67 -4.60 -35.17
N GLU A 316 13.14 -5.56 -34.40
CA GLU A 316 12.21 -5.28 -33.31
C GLU A 316 12.94 -4.78 -32.04
N ALA A 317 14.20 -5.17 -31.84
CA ALA A 317 14.99 -4.76 -30.69
C ALA A 317 15.39 -3.27 -30.72
N LEU A 318 15.78 -2.76 -31.89
CA LEU A 318 16.26 -1.38 -32.03
C LEU A 318 15.31 -0.29 -31.51
N PRO A 319 13.99 -0.27 -31.83
CA PRO A 319 13.10 0.75 -31.28
C PRO A 319 13.00 0.67 -29.75
N GLU A 320 12.96 -0.52 -29.17
CA GLU A 320 12.92 -0.72 -27.71
C GLU A 320 14.19 -0.20 -27.04
N LEU A 321 15.37 -0.57 -27.57
CA LEU A 321 16.65 -0.10 -27.04
C LEU A 321 16.84 1.41 -27.20
N ARG A 322 16.30 2.02 -28.26
CA ARG A 322 16.28 3.48 -28.44
C ARG A 322 15.41 4.16 -27.39
N LYS A 323 14.20 3.65 -27.13
CA LYS A 323 13.32 4.18 -26.08
C LYS A 323 13.96 4.03 -24.70
N ALA A 324 14.67 2.92 -24.44
CA ALA A 324 15.40 2.72 -23.19
C ALA A 324 16.47 3.80 -22.94
N VAL A 325 17.29 4.14 -23.94
CA VAL A 325 18.31 5.21 -23.81
C VAL A 325 17.71 6.61 -23.82
N GLU A 326 16.55 6.81 -24.44
CA GLU A 326 15.79 8.07 -24.37
C GLU A 326 15.28 8.33 -22.94
N LEU A 327 14.68 7.31 -22.32
CA LEU A 327 14.14 7.36 -20.96
C LEU A 327 15.23 7.43 -19.89
N ALA A 328 16.37 6.75 -20.11
CA ALA A 328 17.49 6.74 -19.18
C ALA A 328 18.83 7.03 -19.91
N PRO A 329 19.12 8.31 -20.26
CA PRO A 329 20.30 8.69 -21.04
C PRO A 329 21.66 8.46 -20.38
N GLN A 330 21.67 8.10 -19.09
CA GLN A 330 22.89 7.78 -18.33
C GLN A 330 23.04 6.27 -18.08
N ASN A 331 22.10 5.45 -18.55
CA ASN A 331 22.15 4.01 -18.39
C ASN A 331 23.16 3.39 -19.37
N GLN A 332 24.33 3.05 -18.83
CA GLN A 332 25.43 2.44 -19.59
C GLN A 332 25.03 1.13 -20.26
N GLN A 333 24.26 0.30 -19.55
CA GLN A 333 23.85 -1.01 -20.04
C GLN A 333 22.91 -0.86 -21.24
N ALA A 334 21.97 0.09 -21.19
CA ALA A 334 21.08 0.39 -22.31
C ALA A 334 21.85 0.89 -23.55
N HIS A 335 22.82 1.80 -23.37
CA HIS A 335 23.69 2.25 -24.46
C HIS A 335 24.52 1.11 -25.06
N PHE A 336 25.05 0.22 -24.22
CA PHE A 336 25.82 -0.94 -24.67
C PHE A 336 24.95 -1.94 -25.45
N ALA A 337 23.74 -2.22 -24.97
CA ALA A 337 22.78 -3.08 -25.66
C ALA A 337 22.37 -2.49 -27.02
N LEU A 338 22.07 -1.19 -27.08
CA LEU A 338 21.77 -0.48 -28.33
C LEU A 338 22.94 -0.55 -29.31
N ALA A 339 24.18 -0.33 -28.84
CA ALA A 339 25.36 -0.40 -29.67
C ALA A 339 25.55 -1.77 -30.34
N LYS A 340 25.36 -2.86 -29.57
CA LYS A 340 25.41 -4.24 -30.09
C LYS A 340 24.34 -4.51 -31.15
N ALA A 341 23.10 -4.07 -30.91
CA ALA A 341 22.02 -4.22 -31.87
C ALA A 341 22.30 -3.42 -33.18
N LEU A 342 22.85 -2.21 -33.06
CA LEU A 342 23.24 -1.38 -34.22
C LEU A 342 24.39 -2.01 -35.02
N GLU A 343 25.40 -2.56 -34.33
CA GLU A 343 26.53 -3.26 -34.96
C GLU A 343 26.04 -4.48 -35.75
N ALA A 344 25.15 -5.29 -35.17
CA ALA A 344 24.56 -6.44 -35.85
C ALA A 344 23.73 -6.06 -37.10
N LYS A 345 23.27 -4.80 -37.21
CA LYS A 345 22.59 -4.25 -38.38
C LYS A 345 23.52 -3.54 -39.37
N GLY A 346 24.82 -3.46 -39.07
CA GLY A 346 25.82 -2.77 -39.90
C GLY A 346 25.84 -1.25 -39.74
N PHE A 347 25.16 -0.70 -38.72
CA PHE A 347 25.18 0.74 -38.43
C PHE A 347 26.40 1.14 -37.59
N THR A 348 27.60 0.86 -38.11
CA THR A 348 28.88 0.92 -37.37
C THR A 348 29.16 2.29 -36.74
N SER A 349 28.85 3.40 -37.42
CA SER A 349 29.08 4.75 -36.89
C SER A 349 28.16 5.10 -35.71
N GLN A 350 26.90 4.67 -35.77
CA GLN A 350 25.95 4.83 -34.66
C GLN A 350 26.36 3.95 -33.49
N ALA A 351 26.72 2.68 -33.75
CA ALA A 351 27.20 1.75 -32.73
C ALA A 351 28.42 2.30 -31.96
N GLN A 352 29.44 2.82 -32.65
CA GLN A 352 30.61 3.44 -32.01
C GLN A 352 30.25 4.66 -31.14
N THR A 353 29.21 5.40 -31.50
CA THR A 353 28.74 6.53 -30.70
C THR A 353 28.08 6.05 -29.41
N GLU A 354 27.23 5.03 -29.50
CA GLU A 354 26.57 4.45 -28.34
C GLU A 354 27.57 3.71 -27.42
N PHE A 355 28.57 3.01 -27.96
CA PHE A 355 29.67 2.43 -27.16
C PHE A 355 30.46 3.49 -26.40
N ARG A 356 30.74 4.65 -27.02
CA ARG A 356 31.40 5.76 -26.32
C ARG A 356 30.56 6.31 -25.18
N LYS A 357 29.24 6.43 -25.37
CA LYS A 357 28.32 6.85 -24.29
C LYS A 357 28.29 5.84 -23.14
N ALA A 358 28.27 4.54 -23.45
CA ALA A 358 28.36 3.48 -22.46
C ALA A 358 29.67 3.55 -21.64
N GLY A 359 30.81 3.84 -22.29
CA GLY A 359 32.12 3.94 -21.62
C GLY A 359 32.38 5.25 -20.88
N ALA A 360 31.88 6.39 -21.37
CA ALA A 360 32.13 7.71 -20.80
C ALA A 360 31.49 7.89 -19.42
N ALA A 361 30.33 7.26 -19.17
CA ALA A 361 29.66 7.34 -17.87
C ALA A 361 30.42 6.58 -16.75
N ALA A 362 31.41 5.75 -17.06
CA ALA A 362 32.26 5.08 -16.07
C ALA A 362 33.37 5.98 -15.49
N GLN A 363 33.68 7.11 -16.15
CA GLN A 363 34.76 8.03 -15.74
C GLN A 363 34.29 9.19 -14.85
N ASN A 364 32.99 9.30 -14.59
CA ASN A 364 32.37 10.37 -13.80
C ASN A 364 31.87 9.91 -12.41
N ARG A 365 32.42 8.81 -11.86
CA ARG A 365 32.11 8.33 -10.50
C ARG A 365 33.33 8.39 -9.59
#